data_AF-A0A1V1UW85-F1
#
_entry.id   AF-A0A1V1UW85-F1
#
_cell.length_a   1.000
_cell.length_b   1.000
_cell.length_c   1.000
_cell.angle_alpha   90.00
_cell.angle_beta   90.00
_cell.angle_gamma   90.00
#
_symmetry.space_group_name_H-M   'P 1'
#
loop_
_entity.id
_entity.type
_entity.pdbx_description
1 polymer ?
#
loop_
_entity_poly.entity_id
_entity_poly.type
_entity_poly.pdbx_seq_one_letter_code
_entity_poly.pdbx_strand_id
1 'polypeptide(L)' 'MTYALAISLGPKVRVNAVAPGWISDGQGLRPVDHDQHPVGRVGCSADIAQAVLYLAEAPFVTGQVLTVDGGMSRKMIYAE' A
#
# COMPACT_ATOMS: atom_id res chain seq x y z
N MET A 1 11.10 0.18 -11.13
CA MET A 1 12.49 0.47 -10.68
C MET A 1 12.89 -0.30 -9.42
N THR A 2 11.99 -0.55 -8.46
CA THR A 2 12.25 -1.19 -7.16
C THR A 2 13.13 -2.45 -7.23
N TYR A 3 12.77 -3.43 -8.06
CA TYR A 3 13.55 -4.67 -8.21
C TYR A 3 14.98 -4.40 -8.68
N ALA A 4 15.15 -3.64 -9.75
CA ALA A 4 16.48 -3.34 -10.31
C ALA A 4 17.37 -2.65 -9.28
N LEU A 5 16.83 -1.68 -8.53
CA LEU A 5 17.59 -0.97 -7.48
C LEU A 5 17.91 -1.86 -6.28
N ALA A 6 17.02 -2.78 -5.89
CA ALA A 6 17.29 -3.76 -4.84
C ALA A 6 18.49 -4.65 -5.18
N ILE A 7 18.61 -5.08 -6.45
CA ILE A 7 19.76 -5.86 -6.92
C ILE A 7 21.03 -5.00 -7.00
N SER A 8 20.94 -3.78 -7.54
CA SER A 8 22.11 -2.92 -7.74
C SER A 8 22.71 -2.34 -6.45
N LEU A 9 21.89 -2.13 -5.40
CA LEU A 9 22.33 -1.46 -4.17
C LEU A 9 22.54 -2.42 -2.99
N GLY A 10 22.08 -3.67 -3.10
CA GLY A 10 22.34 -4.71 -2.11
C GLY A 10 23.83 -5.07 -2.04
N PRO A 11 24.35 -5.51 -0.87
CA PRO A 11 23.67 -5.65 0.43
C PRO A 11 23.63 -4.36 1.26
N LYS A 12 24.16 -3.24 0.75
CA LYS A 12 24.32 -1.99 1.51
C LYS A 12 22.98 -1.28 1.78
N VAL A 13 22.07 -1.32 0.81
CA VAL A 13 20.75 -0.68 0.90
C VAL A 13 19.68 -1.68 0.49
N ARG A 14 18.60 -1.76 1.27
CA ARG A 14 17.37 -2.46 0.90
C ARG A 14 16.44 -1.48 0.20
N VAL A 15 15.75 -1.95 -0.84
CA VAL A 15 14.84 -1.12 -1.63
C VAL A 15 13.49 -1.81 -1.72
N ASN A 16 12.44 -1.16 -1.23
CA ASN A 16 11.07 -1.65 -1.34
C ASN A 16 10.17 -0.50 -1.82
N ALA A 17 8.94 -0.81 -2.21
CA ALA A 17 7.93 0.17 -2.54
C ALA A 17 6.63 -0.11 -1.79
N VAL A 18 5.91 0.96 -1.44
CA VAL A 18 4.51 0.90 -1.03
C VAL A 18 3.67 1.35 -2.21
N ALA A 19 2.61 0.60 -2.53
CA ALA A 19 1.64 0.93 -3.57
C ALA A 19 0.28 1.24 -2.91
N PRO A 20 0.00 2.51 -2.60
CA PRO A 20 -1.26 2.92 -1.99
C PRO A 20 -2.46 2.72 -2.92
N GLY A 21 -3.62 2.45 -2.33
CA GLY A 21 -4.92 2.58 -2.99
C GLY A 21 -5.51 3.98 -2.80
N TRP A 22 -6.83 4.04 -2.60
CA TRP A 22 -7.50 5.30 -2.28
C TRP A 22 -7.17 5.73 -0.85
N ILE A 23 -6.38 6.80 -0.73
CA ILE A 23 -6.02 7.46 0.51
C ILE A 23 -6.61 8.87 0.52
N SER A 24 -7.27 9.25 1.60
CA SER A 24 -7.80 10.61 1.79
C SER A 24 -7.82 10.97 3.28
N ASP A 25 -7.16 12.06 3.63
CA ASP A 25 -7.26 12.69 4.96
C ASP A 25 -8.31 13.83 4.97
N GLY A 26 -9.03 14.00 3.86
CA GLY A 26 -10.00 15.06 3.64
C GLY A 26 -11.42 14.68 4.08
N GLN A 27 -12.28 15.70 4.18
CA GLN A 27 -13.71 15.51 4.42
C GLN A 27 -14.48 15.28 3.11
N GLY A 28 -15.72 14.80 3.23
CA GLY A 28 -16.63 14.64 2.08
C GLY A 28 -16.67 13.23 1.46
N LEU A 29 -16.05 12.23 2.11
CA LEU A 29 -16.24 10.84 1.75
C LEU A 29 -17.68 10.41 2.08
N ARG A 30 -18.34 9.78 1.12
CA ARG A 30 -19.67 9.22 1.30
C ARG A 30 -19.53 7.80 1.86
N PRO A 31 -20.54 7.24 2.53
CA PRO A 31 -20.51 5.86 3.01
C PRO A 31 -20.13 4.85 1.93
N VAL A 32 -20.67 5.00 0.71
CA VAL A 32 -20.37 4.13 -0.43
C VAL A 32 -18.89 4.16 -0.86
N ASP A 33 -18.16 5.22 -0.56
CA ASP A 33 -16.73 5.31 -0.84
C ASP A 33 -15.93 4.38 0.08
N HIS A 34 -16.39 4.20 1.33
CA HIS A 34 -15.82 3.25 2.28
C HIS A 34 -16.12 1.79 1.91
N ASP A 35 -17.36 1.52 1.48
CA ASP A 35 -17.84 0.17 1.14
C ASP A 35 -17.14 -0.46 -0.09
N GLN A 36 -16.46 0.38 -0.89
CA GLN A 36 -15.64 -0.11 -2.00
C GLN A 36 -14.47 -0.96 -1.51
N HIS A 37 -13.91 -0.65 -0.35
CA HIS A 37 -12.76 -1.35 0.20
C HIS A 37 -13.19 -2.52 1.10
N PRO A 38 -12.69 -3.75 0.88
CA PRO A 38 -12.90 -4.88 1.80
C PRO A 38 -12.59 -4.59 3.28
N VAL A 39 -11.64 -3.71 3.58
CA VAL A 39 -11.34 -3.27 4.96
C VAL A 39 -12.43 -2.37 5.57
N GLY A 40 -13.43 -1.95 4.79
CA GLY A 40 -14.58 -1.16 5.23
C GLY A 40 -14.31 0.34 5.37
N ARG A 41 -13.18 0.84 4.84
CA ARG A 41 -12.89 2.28 4.80
C ARG A 41 -11.90 2.67 3.72
N VAL A 42 -11.97 3.92 3.28
CA VAL A 42 -10.87 4.62 2.60
C VAL A 42 -9.67 4.71 3.55
N GLY A 43 -8.46 4.55 3.00
CA GLY A 43 -7.23 4.65 3.78
C GLY A 43 -6.86 6.09 4.15
N CYS A 44 -5.98 6.27 5.12
CA CYS A 44 -5.41 7.57 5.50
C CYS A 44 -3.88 7.56 5.40
N SER A 45 -3.25 8.73 5.50
CA SER A 45 -1.78 8.83 5.40
C SER A 45 -1.06 8.01 6.48
N ALA A 46 -1.67 7.84 7.66
CA ALA A 46 -1.12 7.03 8.74
C ALA A 46 -0.98 5.55 8.37
N ASP A 47 -1.89 5.01 7.54
CA ASP A 47 -1.80 3.62 7.06
C ASP A 47 -0.54 3.41 6.19
N ILE A 48 -0.22 4.40 5.35
CA ILE A 48 0.98 4.36 4.51
C ILE A 48 2.25 4.54 5.33
N ALA A 49 2.23 5.43 6.32
CA ALA A 49 3.35 5.62 7.23
C ALA A 49 3.68 4.32 8.00
N GLN A 50 2.66 3.60 8.50
CA GLN A 50 2.83 2.31 9.15
C GLN A 50 3.41 1.25 8.21
N ALA A 51 2.95 1.19 6.95
CA ALA A 51 3.50 0.27 5.96
C ALA A 51 4.97 0.56 5.62
N VAL A 52 5.35 1.84 5.54
CA VAL A 52 6.75 2.25 5.36
C VAL A 52 7.59 1.82 6.56
N LEU A 53 7.11 2.05 7.79
CA LEU A 53 7.81 1.65 9.00
C LEU A 53 8.01 0.14 9.06
N TYR A 54 6.97 -0.64 8.74
CA TYR A 54 7.05 -2.10 8.64
C TYR A 54 8.18 -2.54 7.68
N LEU A 55 8.26 -1.96 6.48
CA LEU A 55 9.31 -2.30 5.52
C LEU A 55 10.71 -1.82 5.97
N ALA A 56 10.79 -0.71 6.68
CA ALA A 56 12.03 -0.20 7.25
C ALA A 56 12.57 -1.15 8.33
N GLU A 57 11.70 -1.72 9.15
CA GLU A 57 12.05 -2.63 10.25
C GLU A 57 12.25 -4.09 9.82
N ALA A 58 11.92 -4.46 8.57
CA ALA A 58 12.08 -5.83 8.07
C ALA A 58 13.45 -6.07 7.37
N PRO A 59 14.51 -6.53 8.08
CA PRO A 59 15.87 -6.59 7.55
C PRO A 59 16.05 -7.60 6.42
N PHE A 60 15.13 -8.56 6.26
CA PHE A 60 15.19 -9.59 5.24
C PHE A 60 14.28 -9.30 4.02
N VAL A 61 13.68 -8.11 3.96
CA VAL A 61 12.78 -7.71 2.88
C VAL A 61 13.45 -6.65 2.00
N THR A 62 13.68 -6.99 0.74
CA THR A 62 14.15 -6.10 -0.33
C THR A 62 13.54 -6.53 -1.67
N GLY A 63 13.39 -5.59 -2.60
CA GLY A 63 12.79 -5.79 -3.92
C GLY A 63 11.26 -5.90 -3.92
N GLN A 64 10.59 -5.74 -2.78
CA GLN A 64 9.15 -5.98 -2.66
C GLN A 64 8.32 -4.73 -2.97
N VAL A 65 7.10 -4.98 -3.47
CA VAL A 65 6.04 -3.98 -3.59
C VAL A 65 4.91 -4.40 -2.65
N LEU A 66 4.66 -3.59 -1.62
CA LEU A 66 3.58 -3.80 -0.67
C LEU A 66 2.37 -2.97 -1.09
N THR A 67 1.31 -3.63 -1.56
CA THR A 67 0.03 -2.98 -1.85
C THR A 67 -0.72 -2.65 -0.56
N VAL A 68 -1.14 -1.40 -0.41
CA VAL A 68 -1.87 -0.90 0.77
C VAL A 68 -3.10 -0.14 0.27
N ASP A 69 -4.14 -0.89 -0.10
CA ASP A 69 -5.32 -0.35 -0.80
C ASP A 69 -6.65 -0.79 -0.18
N GLY A 70 -6.62 -1.34 1.04
CA GLY A 70 -7.80 -1.86 1.72
C GLY A 70 -8.42 -3.09 1.04
N GLY A 71 -7.70 -3.74 0.12
CA GLY A 71 -8.14 -4.92 -0.64
C GLY A 71 -8.85 -4.61 -1.97
N MET A 72 -8.93 -3.33 -2.36
CA MET A 72 -9.70 -2.90 -3.53
C MET A 72 -9.24 -3.56 -4.83
N SER A 73 -7.92 -3.67 -5.08
CA SER A 73 -7.37 -4.32 -6.27
C SER A 73 -7.64 -5.82 -6.36
N ARG A 74 -8.13 -6.45 -5.29
CA ARG A 74 -8.51 -7.87 -5.26
C ARG A 74 -10.01 -8.09 -5.37
N LYS A 75 -10.81 -7.04 -5.24
CA LYS A 75 -12.27 -7.10 -5.35
C LYS A 75 -12.66 -7.11 -6.83
N MET A 76 -13.18 -8.24 -7.31
CA MET A 76 -13.88 -8.27 -8.59
C MET A 76 -15.28 -7.69 -8.41
N ILE A 77 -15.61 -6.67 -9.19
CA ILE A 77 -16.94 -6.08 -9.26
C ILE A 77 -17.59 -6.63 -10.52
N TYR A 78 -18.66 -7.40 -10.35
CA TYR A 78 -19.52 -7.79 -11.44
C TYR A 78 -20.59 -6.72 -11.60
N ALA A 79 -20.85 -6.28 -12.83
CA ALA A 79 -22.04 -5.50 -13.10
C ALA A 79 -23.27 -6.39 -12.87
N GLU A 80 -24.29 -5.86 -12.20
CA GLU A 80 -25.63 -6.44 -12.28
C GLU A 80 -26.23 -6.22 -13.66
#